data_AF-A0A9D9CSY9-F1
#
_entry.id   AF-A0A9D9CSY9-F1
#
_cell.length_a   1.000
_cell.length_b   1.000
_cell.length_c   1.000
_cell.angle_alpha   90.00
_cell.angle_beta   90.00
_cell.angle_gamma   90.00
#
_symmetry.space_group_name_H-M   'P 1'
#
loop_
_entity.id
_entity.type
_entity.pdbx_description
1 polymer ?
#
loop_
_entity_poly.entity_id
_entity_poly.type
_entity_poly.pdbx_seq_one_letter_code
_entity_poly.pdbx_strand_id
1 'polypeptide(L)'
;MKRILTAAAIALCCTAALNAQQRPAAPSYDYEFTTVKENPVTSIKNQYRSGTCWCFSTISFLESEVIKAKNIKDTTLYPDLSEMFIVRKAYMDRAVKYVRLDGKLNMAAGSDFGDVLDVIREHGVISQEAYSGLNYGYDLPVQGELDAVLKGYVEAVVKNPNRKLTPVWPKGFNGILDAYMGEIPEKFSVNGVSYTPESYRDALGINPDEYVSLTSFTHHPFYTSFAIEVEDNWRWSQSWNVPLDEFMAIIDNAVNQGYTVAWGGDVSEIGFTRTGLAILYDKDAKASSGSDQERWVGKADDKAAADAPKQAPAEIDVTQELRQQWFDEKTSTDDHGMHLYGTAKDQNGVKYYLIKNSWGTSGKYKGVWYMSENYVKGKTLNIVVNRNAIPKDIRKKLGIK
;
A
#
# COMPACT_ATOMS: atom_id res chain seq x y z
N MET A 1 -10.40 22.00 58.46
CA MET A 1 -9.69 23.01 57.64
C MET A 1 -8.92 22.30 56.54
N LYS A 2 -9.20 22.63 55.27
CA LYS A 2 -8.39 22.49 54.02
C LYS A 2 -7.75 21.10 53.74
N ARG A 3 -8.36 20.20 52.96
CA ARG A 3 -8.31 20.05 51.47
C ARG A 3 -6.92 20.27 50.85
N ILE A 4 -6.28 19.21 50.33
CA ILE A 4 -5.74 19.12 48.95
C ILE A 4 -5.82 17.64 48.47
N LEU A 5 -6.32 17.45 47.24
CA LEU A 5 -6.51 16.21 46.48
C LEU A 5 -5.24 15.82 45.70
N THR A 6 -5.04 14.51 45.45
CA THR A 6 -4.55 13.94 44.16
C THR A 6 -4.76 12.42 44.22
N ALA A 7 -5.83 11.88 43.64
CA ALA A 7 -6.06 11.54 42.23
C ALA A 7 -5.67 10.07 41.94
N ALA A 8 -6.71 9.30 41.61
CA ALA A 8 -6.72 7.86 41.46
C ALA A 8 -5.87 7.38 40.27
N ALA A 9 -5.16 6.27 40.49
CA ALA A 9 -4.68 5.41 39.42
C ALA A 9 -5.89 4.73 38.77
N ILE A 10 -6.22 5.14 37.54
CA ILE A 10 -7.11 4.38 36.66
C ILE A 10 -6.30 4.10 35.39
N ALA A 11 -6.13 2.80 35.13
CA ALA A 11 -5.57 2.26 33.91
C ALA A 11 -6.37 2.78 32.70
N LEU A 12 -5.71 3.48 31.79
CA LEU A 12 -6.24 3.79 30.47
C LEU A 12 -5.88 2.63 29.51
N CYS A 13 -6.41 1.44 29.81
CA CYS A 13 -6.57 0.39 28.82
C CYS A 13 -7.95 0.57 28.17
N CYS A 14 -7.97 0.80 26.86
CA CYS A 14 -9.07 0.51 25.96
C CYS A 14 -10.51 0.63 26.51
N THR A 15 -11.06 1.84 26.53
CA THR A 15 -12.50 2.04 26.34
C THR A 15 -12.76 3.20 25.38
N ALA A 16 -12.19 3.12 24.19
CA ALA A 16 -13.03 3.38 23.04
C ALA A 16 -14.00 2.19 22.93
N ALA A 17 -15.03 2.18 23.78
CA ALA A 17 -16.31 1.66 23.33
C ALA A 17 -16.75 2.61 22.21
N LEU A 18 -16.12 2.44 21.05
CA LEU A 18 -16.75 2.76 19.79
C LEU A 18 -18.11 2.09 19.92
N ASN A 19 -19.17 2.87 19.94
CA ASN A 19 -20.37 2.41 19.28
C ASN A 19 -19.86 1.89 17.94
N ALA A 20 -19.76 0.56 17.81
CA ALA A 20 -19.69 -0.08 16.52
C ALA A 20 -21.05 0.20 15.88
N GLN A 21 -21.27 1.46 15.46
CA GLN A 21 -22.20 1.74 14.39
C GLN A 21 -21.74 0.81 13.29
N GLN A 22 -22.54 -0.22 13.04
CA GLN A 22 -22.33 -1.11 11.91
C GLN A 22 -22.07 -0.20 10.72
N ARG A 23 -20.86 -0.29 10.17
CA ARG A 23 -20.51 0.44 8.95
C ARG A 23 -21.63 0.12 7.95
N PRO A 24 -22.22 1.12 7.28
CA PRO A 24 -23.24 0.87 6.28
C PRO A 24 -22.77 -0.23 5.34
N ALA A 25 -23.59 -1.25 5.13
CA ALA A 25 -23.24 -2.32 4.21
C ALA A 25 -23.18 -1.76 2.78
N ALA A 26 -22.17 -2.18 2.03
CA ALA A 26 -22.10 -1.92 0.59
C ALA A 26 -23.37 -2.45 -0.11
N PRO A 27 -23.90 -1.75 -1.14
CA PRO A 27 -24.97 -2.27 -1.97
C PRO A 27 -24.64 -3.67 -2.52
N SER A 28 -25.60 -4.58 -2.46
CA SER A 28 -25.43 -5.95 -2.94
C SER A 28 -25.68 -6.03 -4.45
N TYR A 29 -24.61 -6.24 -5.22
CA TYR A 29 -24.62 -6.51 -6.65
C TYR A 29 -23.68 -7.68 -6.95
N ASP A 30 -24.13 -8.63 -7.78
CA ASP A 30 -23.35 -9.82 -8.11
C ASP A 30 -22.47 -9.53 -9.33
N TYR A 31 -21.20 -9.23 -9.06
CA TYR A 31 -20.20 -8.98 -10.11
C TYR A 31 -19.63 -10.27 -10.69
N GLU A 32 -19.58 -10.32 -12.02
CA GLU A 32 -18.85 -11.29 -12.83
C GLU A 32 -17.77 -10.54 -13.61
N PHE A 33 -16.50 -10.96 -13.45
CA PHE A 33 -15.38 -10.30 -14.10
C PHE A 33 -14.75 -11.19 -15.17
N THR A 34 -14.43 -10.58 -16.30
CA THR A 34 -13.62 -11.17 -17.37
C THR A 34 -12.30 -10.41 -17.44
N THR A 35 -11.18 -11.10 -17.22
CA THR A 35 -9.84 -10.52 -17.39
C THR A 35 -9.64 -10.08 -18.84
N VAL A 36 -9.27 -8.82 -19.03
CA VAL A 36 -8.91 -8.25 -20.34
C VAL A 36 -7.40 -8.39 -20.56
N LYS A 37 -6.61 -8.11 -19.52
CA LYS A 37 -5.16 -8.22 -19.53
C LYS A 37 -4.66 -8.44 -18.12
N GLU A 38 -3.70 -9.34 -17.96
CA GLU A 38 -2.94 -9.52 -16.73
C GLU A 38 -1.48 -9.73 -17.07
N ASN A 39 -0.61 -9.15 -16.24
CA ASN A 39 0.84 -9.30 -16.35
C ASN A 39 1.33 -10.27 -15.28
N PRO A 40 2.46 -10.99 -15.51
CA PRO A 40 2.93 -12.00 -14.58
C PRO A 40 3.18 -11.45 -13.17
N VAL A 41 2.68 -12.16 -12.17
CA VAL A 41 2.89 -11.88 -10.74
C VAL A 41 3.21 -13.17 -9.98
N THR A 42 3.91 -13.05 -8.85
CA THR A 42 4.15 -14.15 -7.92
C THR A 42 2.92 -14.49 -7.10
N SER A 43 3.00 -15.56 -6.29
CA SER A 43 1.93 -16.01 -5.39
C SER A 43 1.45 -14.91 -4.41
N ILE A 44 0.19 -15.00 -3.99
CA ILE A 44 -0.38 -14.14 -2.94
C ILE A 44 0.35 -14.38 -1.62
N LYS A 45 0.79 -13.29 -0.97
CA LYS A 45 1.46 -13.30 0.33
C LYS A 45 0.52 -12.85 1.45
N ASN A 46 0.96 -12.98 2.71
CA ASN A 46 0.14 -12.64 3.88
C ASN A 46 0.96 -11.90 4.94
N GLN A 47 0.78 -10.58 5.02
CA GLN A 47 1.37 -9.74 6.07
C GLN A 47 0.77 -9.98 7.46
N TYR A 48 -0.38 -10.67 7.52
CA TYR A 48 -1.11 -11.04 8.72
C TYR A 48 -1.25 -9.89 9.73
N ARG A 49 -0.69 -10.00 10.94
CA ARG A 49 -0.85 -9.03 12.03
C ARG A 49 0.37 -8.12 12.09
N SER A 50 0.63 -7.42 10.99
CA SER A 50 1.67 -6.40 10.86
C SER A 50 1.25 -5.27 9.92
N GLY A 51 1.78 -4.06 10.14
CA GLY A 51 1.54 -2.88 9.30
C GLY A 51 2.52 -2.79 8.12
N THR A 52 2.81 -3.89 7.44
CA THR A 52 3.92 -4.01 6.48
C THR A 52 3.49 -4.08 5.01
N CYS A 53 2.26 -3.69 4.69
CA CYS A 53 1.71 -3.74 3.32
C CYS A 53 2.58 -3.02 2.29
N TRP A 54 3.18 -1.89 2.66
CA TRP A 54 4.14 -1.12 1.87
C TRP A 54 5.31 -1.97 1.36
N CYS A 55 5.82 -2.89 2.19
CA CYS A 55 6.91 -3.79 1.83
C CYS A 55 6.41 -4.92 0.93
N PHE A 56 5.35 -5.63 1.34
CA PHE A 56 4.77 -6.74 0.57
C PHE A 56 4.33 -6.33 -0.85
N SER A 57 3.70 -5.17 -0.97
CA SER A 57 3.26 -4.64 -2.26
C SER A 57 4.44 -4.24 -3.16
N THR A 58 5.44 -3.54 -2.61
CA THR A 58 6.62 -3.14 -3.39
C THR A 58 7.47 -4.35 -3.78
N ILE A 59 7.67 -5.31 -2.89
CA ILE A 59 8.37 -6.56 -3.21
C ILE A 59 7.61 -7.33 -4.29
N SER A 60 6.28 -7.46 -4.19
CA SER A 60 5.50 -8.12 -5.23
C SER A 60 5.59 -7.39 -6.59
N PHE A 61 5.68 -6.06 -6.58
CA PHE A 61 5.93 -5.25 -7.78
C PHE A 61 7.31 -5.55 -8.36
N LEU A 62 8.37 -5.51 -7.54
CA LEU A 62 9.75 -5.76 -7.98
C LEU A 62 9.98 -7.19 -8.47
N GLU A 63 9.35 -8.19 -7.84
CA GLU A 63 9.37 -9.56 -8.34
C GLU A 63 8.80 -9.65 -9.77
N SER A 64 7.73 -8.90 -10.05
CA SER A 64 7.12 -8.82 -11.39
C SER A 64 8.01 -8.09 -12.38
N GLU A 65 8.74 -7.06 -11.93
CA GLU A 65 9.76 -6.37 -12.72
C GLU A 65 10.92 -7.31 -13.09
N VAL A 66 11.39 -8.14 -12.16
CA VAL A 66 12.42 -9.16 -12.43
C VAL A 66 11.91 -10.19 -13.44
N ILE A 67 10.67 -10.69 -13.27
CA ILE A 67 10.04 -11.64 -14.19
C ILE A 67 9.98 -11.06 -15.60
N LYS A 68 9.56 -9.79 -15.73
CA LYS A 68 9.50 -9.08 -17.01
C LYS A 68 10.89 -8.89 -17.62
N ALA A 69 11.82 -8.31 -16.87
CA ALA A 69 13.15 -7.96 -17.36
C ALA A 69 13.96 -9.17 -17.83
N LYS A 70 13.82 -10.30 -17.12
CA LYS A 70 14.48 -11.57 -17.48
C LYS A 70 13.64 -12.49 -18.37
N ASN A 71 12.42 -12.05 -18.74
CA ASN A 71 11.46 -12.83 -19.54
C ASN A 71 11.22 -14.25 -18.97
N ILE A 72 11.07 -14.37 -17.65
CA ILE A 72 10.93 -15.66 -16.97
C ILE A 72 9.56 -16.27 -17.30
N LYS A 73 9.56 -17.46 -17.90
CA LYS A 73 8.33 -18.21 -18.24
C LYS A 73 8.05 -19.36 -17.28
N ASP A 74 9.10 -19.95 -16.73
CA ASP A 74 8.98 -21.00 -15.73
C ASP A 74 8.68 -20.37 -14.36
N THR A 75 7.48 -20.61 -13.84
CA THR A 75 7.02 -20.07 -12.56
C THR A 75 7.82 -20.59 -11.37
N THR A 76 8.53 -21.71 -11.51
CA THR A 76 9.42 -22.25 -10.46
C THR A 76 10.68 -21.40 -10.29
N LEU A 77 10.99 -20.54 -11.26
CA LEU A 77 12.12 -19.60 -11.23
C LEU A 77 11.70 -18.19 -10.79
N TYR A 78 10.44 -17.99 -10.38
CA TYR A 78 10.00 -16.70 -9.90
C TYR A 78 10.72 -16.35 -8.59
N PRO A 79 11.22 -15.12 -8.44
CA PRO A 79 11.87 -14.70 -7.21
C PRO A 79 10.87 -14.70 -6.06
N ASP A 80 11.35 -15.07 -4.87
CA ASP A 80 10.65 -14.92 -3.60
C ASP A 80 11.58 -14.16 -2.65
N LEU A 81 11.33 -12.88 -2.47
CA LEU A 81 12.21 -11.97 -1.71
C LEU A 81 11.70 -11.79 -0.29
N SER A 82 12.63 -11.65 0.66
CA SER A 82 12.26 -11.46 2.06
C SER A 82 11.76 -10.05 2.33
N GLU A 83 10.46 -9.91 2.61
CA GLU A 83 9.90 -8.64 3.09
C GLU A 83 10.50 -8.26 4.45
N MET A 84 10.75 -9.24 5.32
CA MET A 84 11.22 -8.98 6.68
C MET A 84 12.64 -8.44 6.72
N PHE A 85 13.49 -8.77 5.74
CA PHE A 85 14.79 -8.12 5.60
C PHE A 85 14.65 -6.61 5.39
N ILE A 86 13.77 -6.21 4.47
CA ILE A 86 13.51 -4.80 4.17
C ILE A 86 12.86 -4.10 5.36
N VAL A 87 11.85 -4.71 5.98
CA VAL A 87 11.18 -4.19 7.18
C VAL A 87 12.19 -3.95 8.30
N ARG A 88 13.06 -4.93 8.57
CA ARG A 88 14.09 -4.81 9.60
C ARG A 88 15.04 -3.63 9.33
N LYS A 89 15.49 -3.46 8.09
CA LYS A 89 16.39 -2.35 7.70
C LYS A 89 15.68 -1.00 7.80
N ALA A 90 14.45 -0.91 7.29
CA ALA A 90 13.63 0.30 7.38
C ALA A 90 13.39 0.73 8.84
N TYR A 91 13.10 -0.21 9.75
CA TYR A 91 12.92 0.10 11.17
C TYR A 91 14.18 0.69 11.80
N MET A 92 15.35 0.17 11.46
CA MET A 92 16.62 0.71 11.92
C MET A 92 16.89 2.13 11.37
N ASP A 93 16.68 2.32 10.07
CA ASP A 93 16.91 3.61 9.42
C ASP A 93 15.93 4.68 9.94
N ARG A 94 14.66 4.30 10.15
CA ARG A 94 13.64 5.16 10.76
C ARG A 94 13.99 5.51 12.19
N ALA A 95 14.44 4.56 13.00
CA ALA A 95 14.89 4.83 14.37
C ALA A 95 16.01 5.88 14.39
N VAL A 96 16.98 5.78 13.47
CA VAL A 96 18.04 6.79 13.32
C VAL A 96 17.47 8.16 12.96
N LYS A 97 16.54 8.26 12.01
CA LYS A 97 15.93 9.54 11.64
C LYS A 97 15.04 10.11 12.76
N TYR A 98 14.27 9.27 13.44
CA TYR A 98 13.44 9.62 14.59
C TYR A 98 14.27 10.26 15.70
N VAL A 99 15.41 9.64 16.05
CA VAL A 99 16.34 10.20 17.06
C VAL A 99 16.94 11.53 16.60
N ARG A 100 17.31 11.67 15.31
CA ARG A 100 17.84 12.92 14.76
C ARG A 100 16.82 14.07 14.74
N LEU A 101 15.54 13.73 14.65
CA LEU A 101 14.44 14.69 14.64
C LEU A 101 13.83 14.91 16.02
N ASP A 102 14.55 14.54 17.09
CA ASP A 102 14.12 14.71 18.48
C ASP A 102 12.73 14.10 18.75
N GLY A 103 12.45 12.96 18.11
CA GLY A 103 11.19 12.23 18.24
C GLY A 103 9.98 12.88 17.58
N LYS A 104 10.19 13.89 16.71
CA LYS A 104 9.14 14.60 15.96
C LYS A 104 8.84 13.97 14.59
N LEU A 105 9.13 12.69 14.43
CA LEU A 105 8.83 11.88 13.26
C LEU A 105 7.85 10.79 13.66
N ASN A 106 7.05 10.27 12.72
CA ASN A 106 6.25 9.08 12.99
C ASN A 106 7.17 7.88 13.32
N MET A 107 6.82 7.11 14.35
CA MET A 107 7.45 5.83 14.70
C MET A 107 6.35 4.78 14.85
N ALA A 108 5.94 4.27 13.69
CA ALA A 108 4.93 3.21 13.54
C ALA A 108 5.46 2.10 12.62
N ALA A 109 4.61 1.13 12.27
CA ALA A 109 4.96 0.03 11.36
C ALA A 109 4.81 0.37 9.87
N GLY A 110 3.86 1.26 9.53
CA GLY A 110 3.57 1.69 8.15
C GLY A 110 4.70 2.50 7.53
N SER A 111 4.82 2.54 6.21
CA SER A 111 5.91 3.18 5.43
C SER A 111 5.42 3.41 3.99
N ASP A 112 6.24 4.03 3.14
CA ASP A 112 5.92 4.18 1.72
C ASP A 112 6.75 3.26 0.78
N PHE A 113 6.44 3.29 -0.51
CA PHE A 113 7.18 2.53 -1.53
C PHE A 113 8.60 3.06 -1.76
N GLY A 114 8.81 4.36 -1.62
CA GLY A 114 10.13 4.99 -1.77
C GLY A 114 11.11 4.48 -0.71
N ASP A 115 10.63 4.23 0.50
CA ASP A 115 11.40 3.66 1.60
C ASP A 115 11.92 2.27 1.25
N VAL A 116 11.10 1.43 0.61
CA VAL A 116 11.53 0.10 0.14
C VAL A 116 12.64 0.25 -0.89
N LEU A 117 12.44 1.14 -1.88
CA LEU A 117 13.43 1.37 -2.92
C LEU A 117 14.76 1.91 -2.36
N ASP A 118 14.70 2.81 -1.39
CA ASP A 118 15.86 3.34 -0.67
C ASP A 118 16.58 2.26 0.13
N VAL A 119 15.84 1.43 0.87
CA VAL A 119 16.41 0.30 1.61
C VAL A 119 17.07 -0.69 0.66
N ILE A 120 16.46 -1.00 -0.49
CA ILE A 120 17.06 -1.89 -1.50
C ILE A 120 18.32 -1.26 -2.12
N ARG A 121 18.32 0.05 -2.34
CA ARG A 121 19.50 0.78 -2.84
C ARG A 121 20.66 0.69 -1.85
N GLU A 122 20.38 0.90 -0.57
CA GLU A 122 21.37 0.99 0.51
C GLU A 122 21.84 -0.38 1.01
N HIS A 123 20.94 -1.38 1.06
CA HIS A 123 21.16 -2.65 1.77
C HIS A 123 20.96 -3.91 0.91
N GLY A 124 20.46 -3.80 -0.32
CA GLY A 124 20.22 -4.95 -1.20
C GLY A 124 18.92 -5.70 -0.94
N VAL A 125 18.86 -6.98 -1.31
CA VAL A 125 17.73 -7.89 -1.05
C VAL A 125 18.25 -9.29 -0.70
N ILE A 126 17.43 -10.08 -0.01
CA ILE A 126 17.71 -11.48 0.30
C ILE A 126 16.52 -12.36 -0.10
N SER A 127 16.77 -13.63 -0.42
CA SER A 127 15.68 -14.58 -0.67
C SER A 127 14.91 -14.88 0.61
N GLN A 128 13.61 -15.13 0.46
CA GLN A 128 12.74 -15.52 1.57
C GLN A 128 13.25 -16.80 2.27
N GLU A 129 13.80 -17.75 1.51
CA GLU A 129 14.40 -18.98 2.03
C GLU A 129 15.61 -18.69 2.95
N ALA A 130 16.46 -17.74 2.58
CA ALA A 130 17.67 -17.44 3.35
C ALA A 130 17.39 -16.60 4.60
N TYR A 131 16.31 -15.82 4.60
CA TYR A 131 15.92 -15.03 5.76
C TYR A 131 14.41 -14.82 5.79
N SER A 132 13.69 -15.62 6.58
CA SER A 132 12.25 -15.43 6.77
C SER A 132 11.93 -14.22 7.63
N GLY A 133 12.85 -13.85 8.53
CA GLY A 133 12.66 -12.79 9.53
C GLY A 133 11.63 -13.11 10.63
N LEU A 134 11.20 -14.38 10.72
CA LEU A 134 10.18 -14.84 11.68
C LEU A 134 10.83 -15.61 12.83
N ASN A 135 11.45 -14.89 13.78
CA ASN A 135 12.18 -15.50 14.91
C ASN A 135 11.44 -15.34 16.26
N TYR A 136 10.11 -15.24 16.24
CA TYR A 136 9.27 -15.01 17.42
C TYR A 136 8.14 -16.03 17.59
N GLY A 137 8.25 -17.22 16.98
CA GLY A 137 7.35 -18.36 17.23
C GLY A 137 6.03 -18.36 16.45
N TYR A 138 5.92 -17.60 15.35
CA TYR A 138 4.78 -17.60 14.45
C TYR A 138 5.22 -17.82 13.00
N ASP A 139 4.42 -18.54 12.22
CA ASP A 139 4.67 -18.79 10.79
C ASP A 139 4.29 -17.61 9.89
N LEU A 140 3.62 -16.60 10.46
CA LEU A 140 3.22 -15.36 9.79
C LEU A 140 3.60 -14.14 10.63
N PRO A 141 3.71 -12.94 10.03
CA PRO A 141 4.09 -11.76 10.78
C PRO A 141 3.09 -11.40 11.90
N VAL A 142 3.60 -11.26 13.12
CA VAL A 142 2.86 -10.80 14.30
C VAL A 142 3.77 -9.80 15.02
N GLN A 143 3.65 -8.52 14.68
CA GLN A 143 4.66 -7.51 15.05
C GLN A 143 4.22 -6.51 16.12
N GLY A 144 2.98 -6.58 16.62
CA GLY A 144 2.48 -5.59 17.58
C GLY A 144 3.32 -5.45 18.87
N GLU A 145 3.92 -6.55 19.36
CA GLU A 145 4.88 -6.49 20.48
C GLU A 145 6.20 -5.84 20.05
N LEU A 146 6.77 -6.29 18.92
CA LEU A 146 8.00 -5.72 18.37
C LEU A 146 7.87 -4.22 18.16
N ASP A 147 6.80 -3.75 17.52
CA ASP A 147 6.53 -2.34 17.24
C ASP A 147 6.51 -1.51 18.53
N ALA A 148 5.84 -2.01 19.58
CA ALA A 148 5.77 -1.36 20.88
C ALA A 148 7.14 -1.29 21.58
N VAL A 149 7.92 -2.38 21.53
CA VAL A 149 9.25 -2.45 22.14
C VAL A 149 10.23 -1.51 21.41
N LEU A 150 10.24 -1.50 20.08
CA LEU A 150 11.11 -0.61 19.29
C LEU A 150 10.78 0.85 19.55
N LYS A 151 9.48 1.22 19.55
CA LYS A 151 9.04 2.58 19.86
C LYS A 151 9.46 3.01 21.27
N GLY A 152 9.19 2.18 22.28
CA GLY A 152 9.56 2.48 23.67
C GLY A 152 11.08 2.66 23.85
N TYR A 153 11.88 1.89 23.11
CA TYR A 153 13.34 2.04 23.10
C TYR A 153 13.77 3.42 22.58
N VAL A 154 13.32 3.82 21.39
CA VAL A 154 13.75 5.10 20.79
C VAL A 154 13.17 6.32 21.51
N GLU A 155 11.97 6.23 22.07
CA GLU A 155 11.40 7.29 22.93
C GLU A 155 12.26 7.51 24.19
N ALA A 156 12.80 6.43 24.78
CA ALA A 156 13.72 6.54 25.91
C ALA A 156 15.07 7.16 25.50
N VAL A 157 15.57 6.85 24.30
CA VAL A 157 16.80 7.44 23.75
C VAL A 157 16.62 8.94 23.54
N VAL A 158 15.54 9.37 22.89
CA VAL A 158 15.27 10.79 22.56
C VAL A 158 15.15 11.67 23.80
N LYS A 159 14.69 11.13 24.94
CA LYS A 159 14.67 11.87 26.22
C LYS A 159 16.05 12.38 26.64
N ASN A 160 17.14 11.78 26.14
CA ASN A 160 18.52 12.20 26.34
C ASN A 160 18.83 12.61 27.80
N PRO A 161 18.56 11.76 28.81
CA PRO A 161 18.67 12.14 30.22
C PRO A 161 20.10 12.53 30.61
N ASN A 162 21.09 11.98 29.92
CA ASN A 162 22.52 12.29 30.13
C ASN A 162 22.95 13.61 29.48
N ARG A 163 22.06 14.30 28.75
CA ARG A 163 22.34 15.48 27.91
C ARG A 163 23.40 15.23 26.81
N LYS A 164 23.74 13.96 26.59
CA LYS A 164 24.63 13.46 25.54
C LYS A 164 24.27 12.00 25.28
N LEU A 165 23.86 11.70 24.04
CA LEU A 165 23.61 10.32 23.64
C LEU A 165 24.93 9.55 23.56
N THR A 166 24.90 8.29 23.98
CA THR A 166 26.01 7.36 23.80
C THR A 166 25.97 6.79 22.38
N PRO A 167 27.10 6.34 21.82
CA PRO A 167 27.12 5.73 20.49
C PRO A 167 26.55 4.30 20.46
N VAL A 168 26.09 3.76 21.61
CA VAL A 168 25.72 2.34 21.73
C VAL A 168 24.23 2.06 21.53
N TRP A 169 23.37 3.06 21.57
CA TRP A 169 21.92 2.86 21.39
C TRP A 169 21.57 2.19 20.04
N PRO A 170 22.25 2.48 18.90
CA PRO A 170 21.97 1.80 17.64
C PRO A 170 22.22 0.29 17.73
N LYS A 171 23.25 -0.12 18.50
CA LYS A 171 23.57 -1.52 18.75
C LYS A 171 22.49 -2.19 19.61
N GLY A 172 21.99 -1.50 20.64
CA GLY A 172 20.91 -2.03 21.46
C GLY A 172 19.60 -2.20 20.69
N PHE A 173 19.27 -1.24 19.81
CA PHE A 173 18.11 -1.35 18.91
C PHE A 173 18.26 -2.53 17.94
N ASN A 174 19.43 -2.69 17.31
CA ASN A 174 19.70 -3.86 16.47
C ASN A 174 19.63 -5.17 17.26
N GLY A 175 20.09 -5.22 18.50
CA GLY A 175 19.96 -6.42 19.33
C GLY A 175 18.51 -6.83 19.60
N ILE A 176 17.59 -5.87 19.70
CA ILE A 176 16.15 -6.15 19.76
C ILE A 176 15.69 -6.73 18.42
N LEU A 177 16.06 -6.11 17.29
CA LEU A 177 15.71 -6.62 15.96
C LEU A 177 16.24 -8.04 15.74
N ASP A 178 17.48 -8.35 16.17
CA ASP A 178 18.06 -9.69 16.06
C ASP A 178 17.31 -10.70 16.92
N ALA A 179 16.88 -10.31 18.13
CA ALA A 179 16.08 -11.18 18.98
C ALA A 179 14.74 -11.56 18.34
N TYR A 180 14.02 -10.61 17.74
CA TYR A 180 12.70 -10.84 17.16
C TYR A 180 12.74 -11.38 15.73
N MET A 181 13.66 -10.89 14.90
CA MET A 181 13.67 -11.17 13.46
C MET A 181 14.82 -12.10 13.06
N GLY A 182 15.72 -12.45 13.98
CA GLY A 182 16.93 -13.21 13.68
C GLY A 182 18.01 -12.34 13.05
N GLU A 183 19.25 -12.81 13.17
CA GLU A 183 20.41 -12.16 12.57
C GLU A 183 20.34 -12.25 11.04
N ILE A 184 20.70 -11.15 10.36
CA ILE A 184 20.79 -11.13 8.90
C ILE A 184 22.06 -11.88 8.48
N PRO A 185 21.98 -12.91 7.62
CA PRO A 185 23.18 -13.59 7.14
C PRO A 185 23.99 -12.66 6.22
N GLU A 186 25.31 -12.57 6.47
CA GLU A 186 26.22 -11.79 5.61
C GLU A 186 26.29 -12.37 4.19
N LYS A 187 26.18 -13.69 4.08
CA LYS A 187 26.13 -14.44 2.82
C LYS A 187 25.07 -15.53 2.89
N PHE A 188 24.42 -15.76 1.77
CA PHE A 188 23.46 -16.84 1.57
C PHE A 188 23.66 -17.49 0.21
N SER A 189 23.01 -18.64 -0.02
CA SER A 189 23.10 -19.36 -1.28
C SER A 189 21.74 -19.41 -1.95
N VAL A 190 21.69 -19.12 -3.25
CA VAL A 190 20.51 -19.32 -4.10
C VAL A 190 20.95 -20.18 -5.27
N ASN A 191 20.34 -21.36 -5.43
CA ASN A 191 20.69 -22.33 -6.48
C ASN A 191 22.19 -22.67 -6.54
N GLY A 192 22.84 -22.79 -5.38
CA GLY A 192 24.26 -23.14 -5.26
C GLY A 192 25.23 -21.96 -5.51
N VAL A 193 24.73 -20.75 -5.77
CA VAL A 193 25.55 -19.55 -5.92
C VAL A 193 25.48 -18.72 -4.64
N SER A 194 26.65 -18.35 -4.09
CA SER A 194 26.73 -17.52 -2.89
C SER A 194 26.60 -16.04 -3.22
N TYR A 195 25.75 -15.34 -2.47
CA TYR A 195 25.49 -13.90 -2.62
C TYR A 195 25.60 -13.18 -1.26
N THR A 196 26.03 -11.91 -1.30
CA THR A 196 25.62 -10.88 -0.33
C THR A 196 24.30 -10.25 -0.76
N PRO A 197 23.55 -9.56 0.14
CA PRO A 197 22.29 -8.91 -0.22
C PRO A 197 22.39 -7.96 -1.44
N GLU A 198 23.47 -7.18 -1.53
CA GLU A 198 23.72 -6.26 -2.64
C GLU A 198 23.99 -7.02 -3.94
N SER A 199 24.84 -8.06 -3.89
CA SER A 199 25.14 -8.85 -5.08
C SER A 199 23.92 -9.64 -5.60
N TYR A 200 22.99 -10.03 -4.72
CA TYR A 200 21.75 -10.69 -5.13
C TYR A 200 20.79 -9.72 -5.81
N ARG A 201 20.62 -8.50 -5.26
CA ARG A 201 19.90 -7.41 -5.95
C ARG A 201 20.43 -7.20 -7.37
N ASP A 202 21.76 -7.10 -7.50
CA ASP A 202 22.41 -6.85 -8.78
C ASP A 202 22.23 -8.05 -9.75
N ALA A 203 22.32 -9.28 -9.24
CA ALA A 203 22.07 -10.50 -10.02
C ALA A 203 20.61 -10.58 -10.52
N LEU A 204 19.66 -10.07 -9.74
CA LEU A 204 18.26 -9.93 -10.14
C LEU A 204 18.03 -8.79 -11.15
N GLY A 205 18.99 -7.87 -11.29
CA GLY A 205 18.87 -6.70 -12.17
C GLY A 205 17.95 -5.62 -11.61
N ILE A 206 17.72 -5.62 -10.30
CA ILE A 206 16.89 -4.60 -9.64
C ILE A 206 17.74 -3.32 -9.49
N ASN A 207 17.39 -2.30 -10.26
CA ASN A 207 17.96 -0.96 -10.12
C ASN A 207 16.88 0.01 -9.60
N PRO A 208 16.93 0.43 -8.33
CA PRO A 208 15.96 1.35 -7.75
C PRO A 208 15.73 2.64 -8.55
N ASP A 209 16.72 3.10 -9.30
CA ASP A 209 16.64 4.35 -10.08
C ASP A 209 15.84 4.19 -11.39
N GLU A 210 15.45 2.97 -11.75
CA GLU A 210 14.51 2.73 -12.86
C GLU A 210 13.05 2.96 -12.46
N TYR A 211 12.76 3.11 -11.18
CA TYR A 211 11.39 3.22 -10.66
C TYR A 211 11.07 4.64 -10.25
N VAL A 212 9.86 5.09 -10.61
CA VAL A 212 9.43 6.47 -10.45
C VAL A 212 8.15 6.48 -9.64
N SER A 213 8.17 7.21 -8.52
CA SER A 213 6.94 7.52 -7.77
C SER A 213 6.20 8.67 -8.45
N LEU A 214 4.89 8.52 -8.63
CA LEU A 214 4.01 9.51 -9.24
C LEU A 214 2.81 9.77 -8.34
N THR A 215 2.30 10.99 -8.36
CA THR A 215 1.09 11.42 -7.68
C THR A 215 0.34 12.46 -8.51
N SER A 216 -0.82 12.90 -8.04
CA SER A 216 -1.64 13.91 -8.70
C SER A 216 -2.39 14.75 -7.68
N PHE A 217 -1.85 15.93 -7.39
CA PHE A 217 -2.42 16.93 -6.50
C PHE A 217 -2.16 18.35 -7.01
N THR A 218 -2.91 19.31 -6.51
CA THR A 218 -2.92 20.72 -6.96
C THR A 218 -2.30 21.70 -5.95
N HIS A 219 -2.01 21.26 -4.72
CA HIS A 219 -1.30 22.08 -3.73
C HIS A 219 0.20 22.25 -4.05
N HIS A 220 0.71 21.49 -5.04
CA HIS A 220 2.03 21.70 -5.67
C HIS A 220 1.87 21.82 -7.19
N PRO A 221 2.76 22.55 -7.89
CA PRO A 221 2.72 22.63 -9.35
C PRO A 221 2.85 21.25 -10.02
N PHE A 222 2.09 21.04 -11.10
CA PHE A 222 2.32 19.87 -11.95
C PHE A 222 3.71 19.90 -12.60
N TYR A 223 4.22 18.71 -12.92
CA TYR A 223 5.53 18.48 -13.51
C TYR A 223 6.70 18.90 -12.61
N THR A 224 6.46 18.92 -11.31
CA THR A 224 7.49 19.05 -10.28
C THR A 224 7.41 17.85 -9.34
N SER A 225 8.47 17.61 -8.57
CA SER A 225 8.49 16.57 -7.54
C SER A 225 8.35 17.18 -6.16
N PHE A 226 7.58 16.53 -5.29
CA PHE A 226 7.48 16.89 -3.88
C PHE A 226 7.33 15.63 -3.02
N ALA A 227 7.60 15.75 -1.71
CA ALA A 227 7.30 14.69 -0.76
C ALA A 227 5.83 14.79 -0.36
N ILE A 228 5.05 13.75 -0.66
CA ILE A 228 3.65 13.67 -0.23
C ILE A 228 3.61 13.75 1.30
N GLU A 229 2.81 14.68 1.82
CA GLU A 229 2.76 15.02 3.25
C GLU A 229 1.90 14.03 4.06
N VAL A 230 2.41 12.81 4.20
CA VAL A 230 1.81 11.72 4.98
C VAL A 230 2.82 11.19 6.00
N GLU A 231 2.32 10.69 7.14
CA GLU A 231 3.17 10.29 8.27
C GLU A 231 4.12 9.14 7.92
N ASP A 232 3.70 8.26 7.02
CA ASP A 232 4.47 7.09 6.58
C ASP A 232 5.53 7.42 5.52
N ASN A 233 5.51 8.62 4.91
CA ASN A 233 6.61 9.13 4.08
C ASN A 233 7.72 9.74 4.96
N TRP A 234 8.24 8.94 5.89
CA TRP A 234 9.18 9.41 6.90
C TRP A 234 10.57 9.69 6.29
N ARG A 235 10.95 9.11 5.15
CA ARG A 235 12.18 9.49 4.42
C ARG A 235 12.03 10.79 3.62
N TRP A 236 10.81 11.27 3.39
CA TRP A 236 10.50 12.38 2.47
C TRP A 236 10.87 12.05 1.02
N SER A 237 10.58 10.81 0.64
CA SER A 237 10.64 10.30 -0.73
C SER A 237 9.83 11.21 -1.65
N GLN A 238 10.39 11.48 -2.83
CA GLN A 238 9.81 12.42 -3.79
C GLN A 238 8.89 11.68 -4.78
N SER A 239 7.72 12.26 -5.05
CA SER A 239 6.79 11.82 -6.09
C SER A 239 6.65 12.90 -7.15
N TRP A 240 6.72 12.52 -8.42
CA TRP A 240 6.43 13.41 -9.53
C TRP A 240 4.93 13.69 -9.63
N ASN A 241 4.58 14.96 -9.71
CA ASN A 241 3.19 15.40 -9.76
C ASN A 241 2.72 15.55 -11.22
N VAL A 242 1.59 14.95 -11.58
CA VAL A 242 0.99 15.08 -12.92
C VAL A 242 -0.52 15.34 -12.84
N PRO A 243 -1.14 15.94 -13.87
CA PRO A 243 -2.60 16.03 -13.96
C PRO A 243 -3.26 14.66 -13.89
N LEU A 244 -4.47 14.58 -13.31
CA LEU A 244 -5.15 13.33 -13.00
C LEU A 244 -5.39 12.44 -14.24
N ASP A 245 -5.69 13.03 -15.39
CA ASP A 245 -5.87 12.26 -16.63
C ASP A 245 -4.55 11.63 -17.10
N GLU A 246 -3.43 12.35 -16.96
CA GLU A 246 -2.09 11.82 -17.26
C GLU A 246 -1.69 10.75 -16.25
N PHE A 247 -2.04 10.93 -14.97
CA PHE A 247 -1.83 9.94 -13.91
C PHE A 247 -2.50 8.60 -14.26
N MET A 248 -3.78 8.62 -14.67
CA MET A 248 -4.50 7.43 -15.08
C MET A 248 -3.96 6.84 -16.39
N ALA A 249 -3.56 7.68 -17.35
CA ALA A 249 -2.96 7.22 -18.59
C ALA A 249 -1.62 6.47 -18.37
N ILE A 250 -0.84 6.86 -17.34
CA ILE A 250 0.38 6.13 -16.98
C ILE A 250 0.05 4.72 -16.48
N ILE A 251 -0.94 4.57 -15.60
CA ILE A 251 -1.37 3.25 -15.08
C ILE A 251 -1.80 2.35 -16.23
N ASP A 252 -2.64 2.85 -17.12
CA ASP A 252 -3.11 2.10 -18.29
C ASP A 252 -1.98 1.72 -19.23
N ASN A 253 -1.09 2.66 -19.54
CA ASN A 253 0.04 2.39 -20.40
C ASN A 253 0.99 1.36 -19.78
N ALA A 254 1.20 1.41 -18.46
CA ALA A 254 2.01 0.42 -17.75
C ALA A 254 1.46 -1.00 -17.95
N VAL A 255 0.18 -1.21 -17.64
CA VAL A 255 -0.47 -2.51 -17.83
C VAL A 255 -0.42 -2.93 -19.30
N ASN A 256 -0.71 -2.02 -20.22
CA ASN A 256 -0.74 -2.30 -21.66
C ASN A 256 0.65 -2.62 -22.24
N GLN A 257 1.73 -2.08 -21.69
CA GLN A 257 3.12 -2.40 -22.08
C GLN A 257 3.70 -3.60 -21.32
N GLY A 258 2.86 -4.28 -20.52
CA GLY A 258 3.24 -5.49 -19.80
C GLY A 258 4.03 -5.21 -18.52
N TYR A 259 3.95 -4.01 -17.97
CA TYR A 259 4.46 -3.63 -16.64
C TYR A 259 3.34 -3.76 -15.60
N THR A 260 3.71 -3.79 -14.33
CA THR A 260 2.77 -3.67 -13.22
C THR A 260 2.97 -2.36 -12.47
N VAL A 261 2.16 -2.10 -11.45
CA VAL A 261 2.15 -0.83 -10.71
C VAL A 261 2.05 -1.12 -9.22
N ALA A 262 3.00 -0.65 -8.41
CA ALA A 262 2.80 -0.57 -6.97
C ALA A 262 1.80 0.57 -6.71
N TRP A 263 0.71 0.26 -6.03
CA TRP A 263 -0.44 1.14 -5.82
C TRP A 263 -0.62 1.43 -4.34
N GLY A 264 -0.61 2.70 -3.96
CA GLY A 264 -0.78 3.14 -2.57
C GLY A 264 -1.97 4.08 -2.48
N GLY A 265 -2.86 3.85 -1.51
CA GLY A 265 -4.06 4.66 -1.38
C GLY A 265 -4.91 4.33 -0.16
N ASP A 266 -6.04 5.02 -0.09
CA ASP A 266 -7.04 4.86 0.96
C ASP A 266 -7.92 3.63 0.67
N VAL A 267 -8.11 2.75 1.66
CA VAL A 267 -9.00 1.57 1.56
C VAL A 267 -10.12 1.60 2.60
N SER A 268 -10.35 2.76 3.20
CA SER A 268 -11.28 2.96 4.30
C SER A 268 -12.73 3.20 3.80
N GLU A 269 -12.94 3.33 2.50
CA GLU A 269 -14.26 3.49 1.89
C GLU A 269 -15.18 2.29 2.08
N ILE A 270 -16.49 2.54 2.17
CA ILE A 270 -17.50 1.48 2.32
C ILE A 270 -17.52 0.50 1.15
N GLY A 271 -17.10 0.94 -0.04
CA GLY A 271 -17.02 0.12 -1.23
C GLY A 271 -15.74 -0.68 -1.36
N PHE A 272 -14.77 -0.50 -0.46
CA PHE A 272 -13.67 -1.43 -0.29
C PHE A 272 -14.14 -2.60 0.60
N THR A 273 -14.50 -3.71 -0.04
CA THR A 273 -15.14 -4.83 0.64
C THR A 273 -14.16 -5.96 0.93
N ARG A 274 -14.46 -6.76 1.97
CA ARG A 274 -13.74 -8.01 2.24
C ARG A 274 -14.01 -9.11 1.20
N THR A 275 -14.93 -8.89 0.27
CA THR A 275 -15.24 -9.84 -0.81
C THR A 275 -14.33 -9.66 -2.02
N GLY A 276 -13.49 -8.61 -2.06
CA GLY A 276 -12.55 -8.39 -3.16
C GLY A 276 -13.01 -7.34 -4.18
N LEU A 277 -13.78 -6.34 -3.74
CA LEU A 277 -14.23 -5.21 -4.56
C LEU A 277 -13.74 -3.89 -3.97
N ALA A 278 -13.42 -2.92 -4.82
CA ALA A 278 -13.29 -1.52 -4.44
C ALA A 278 -14.05 -0.65 -5.45
N ILE A 279 -15.14 -0.04 -5.00
CA ILE A 279 -16.07 0.75 -5.82
C ILE A 279 -16.37 2.04 -5.09
N LEU A 280 -16.33 3.18 -5.78
CA LEU A 280 -16.49 4.48 -5.16
C LEU A 280 -17.96 4.90 -5.20
N TYR A 281 -18.78 4.30 -4.34
CA TYR A 281 -20.23 4.48 -4.37
C TYR A 281 -20.65 5.94 -4.23
N ASP A 282 -21.49 6.40 -5.16
CA ASP A 282 -22.24 7.64 -5.00
C ASP A 282 -23.50 7.35 -4.17
N LYS A 283 -23.49 7.84 -2.93
CA LYS A 283 -24.61 7.68 -1.98
C LYS A 283 -25.77 8.62 -2.29
N ASP A 284 -25.50 9.71 -3.03
CA ASP A 284 -26.47 10.75 -3.36
C ASP A 284 -27.06 10.57 -4.77
N ALA A 285 -26.48 9.66 -5.56
CA ALA A 285 -27.06 9.21 -6.81
C ALA A 285 -28.49 8.72 -6.57
N LYS A 286 -29.46 9.51 -7.05
CA LYS A 286 -30.86 9.07 -7.11
C LYS A 286 -30.87 7.77 -7.90
N ALA A 287 -31.31 6.68 -7.27
CA ALA A 287 -31.53 5.43 -7.95
C ALA A 287 -32.31 5.74 -9.24
N SER A 288 -31.77 5.35 -10.38
CA SER A 288 -32.42 5.47 -11.69
C SER A 288 -33.77 4.72 -11.76
N SER A 289 -34.17 4.04 -10.69
CA SER A 289 -35.50 3.49 -10.43
C SER A 289 -36.48 4.56 -9.92
N GLY A 290 -36.63 5.63 -10.69
CA GLY A 290 -37.58 6.70 -10.44
C GLY A 290 -37.77 7.49 -11.72
N SER A 291 -38.01 6.79 -12.83
CA SER A 291 -38.37 7.47 -14.07
C SER A 291 -39.61 8.33 -13.81
N ASP A 292 -39.77 9.43 -14.54
CA ASP A 292 -40.99 10.26 -14.49
C ASP A 292 -42.28 9.40 -14.60
N GLN A 293 -42.18 8.19 -15.15
CA GLN A 293 -43.21 7.17 -15.19
C GLN A 293 -43.75 6.77 -13.80
N GLU A 294 -42.94 6.66 -12.74
CA GLU A 294 -43.47 6.38 -11.38
C GLU A 294 -44.31 7.55 -10.84
N ARG A 295 -43.95 8.78 -11.22
CA ARG A 295 -44.67 9.99 -10.84
C ARG A 295 -46.00 10.14 -11.61
N TRP A 296 -46.10 9.57 -12.81
CA TRP A 296 -47.28 9.66 -13.69
C TRP A 296 -48.16 8.41 -13.74
N VAL A 297 -47.63 7.21 -13.44
CA VAL A 297 -48.30 5.92 -13.68
C VAL A 297 -48.49 5.09 -12.40
N GLY A 298 -47.94 5.52 -11.26
CA GLY A 298 -48.03 4.82 -9.97
C GLY A 298 -46.98 3.72 -9.79
N LYS A 299 -46.75 3.30 -8.53
CA LYS A 299 -45.77 2.25 -8.18
C LYS A 299 -46.12 0.93 -8.86
N ALA A 300 -45.15 0.28 -9.48
CA ALA A 300 -45.27 -1.10 -9.91
C ALA A 300 -45.41 -2.03 -8.68
N ASP A 301 -46.14 -3.13 -8.83
CA ASP A 301 -46.31 -4.16 -7.79
C ASP A 301 -44.95 -4.58 -7.21
N ASP A 302 -44.86 -4.74 -5.89
CA ASP A 302 -43.61 -5.08 -5.16
C ASP A 302 -42.91 -6.36 -5.69
N LYS A 303 -43.64 -7.24 -6.39
CA LYS A 303 -43.05 -8.41 -7.10
C LYS A 303 -42.26 -8.02 -8.34
N ALA A 304 -42.70 -7.04 -9.13
CA ALA A 304 -41.99 -6.59 -10.33
C ALA A 304 -40.69 -5.85 -10.00
N ALA A 305 -40.61 -5.21 -8.82
CA ALA A 305 -39.38 -4.58 -8.33
C ALA A 305 -38.34 -5.61 -7.85
N ALA A 306 -38.76 -6.77 -7.36
CA ALA A 306 -37.86 -7.87 -6.95
C ALA A 306 -37.26 -8.63 -8.15
N ASP A 307 -37.98 -8.69 -9.27
CA ASP A 307 -37.56 -9.35 -10.51
C ASP A 307 -36.83 -8.41 -11.50
N ALA A 308 -36.76 -7.11 -11.21
CA ALA A 308 -35.98 -6.17 -12.00
C ALA A 308 -34.48 -6.51 -11.90
N PRO A 309 -33.72 -6.48 -13.02
CA PRO A 309 -32.28 -6.67 -12.96
C PRO A 309 -31.69 -5.66 -11.98
N LYS A 310 -31.00 -6.15 -10.93
CA LYS A 310 -30.21 -5.26 -10.08
C LYS A 310 -29.30 -4.44 -10.99
N GLN A 311 -29.25 -3.14 -10.79
CA GLN A 311 -28.31 -2.27 -11.50
C GLN A 311 -27.02 -2.18 -10.69
N ALA A 312 -25.89 -2.05 -11.39
CA ALA A 312 -24.65 -1.73 -10.72
C ALA A 312 -24.83 -0.38 -9.99
N PRO A 313 -24.36 -0.25 -8.74
CA PRO A 313 -24.41 1.01 -8.01
C PRO A 313 -23.66 2.11 -8.77
N ALA A 314 -24.21 3.32 -8.75
CA ALA A 314 -23.55 4.49 -9.30
C ALA A 314 -22.24 4.78 -8.56
N GLU A 315 -21.27 5.30 -9.30
CA GLU A 315 -19.99 5.73 -8.75
C GLU A 315 -19.81 7.23 -8.85
N ILE A 316 -19.09 7.80 -7.89
CA ILE A 316 -18.71 9.21 -7.90
C ILE A 316 -17.81 9.47 -9.11
N ASP A 317 -18.18 10.46 -9.93
CA ASP A 317 -17.30 10.96 -10.99
C ASP A 317 -16.21 11.85 -10.36
N VAL A 318 -14.97 11.36 -10.40
CA VAL A 318 -13.85 11.99 -9.70
C VAL A 318 -13.22 13.08 -10.58
N THR A 319 -13.24 14.32 -10.11
CA THR A 319 -12.47 15.43 -10.70
C THR A 319 -11.15 15.67 -9.96
N GLN A 320 -10.26 16.46 -10.57
CA GLN A 320 -8.99 16.86 -9.93
C GLN A 320 -9.24 17.63 -8.62
N GLU A 321 -10.24 18.51 -8.60
CA GLU A 321 -10.61 19.35 -7.46
C GLU A 321 -11.19 18.50 -6.33
N LEU A 322 -12.09 17.57 -6.65
CA LEU A 322 -12.68 16.66 -5.66
C LEU A 322 -11.61 15.78 -5.01
N ARG A 323 -10.68 15.26 -5.82
CA ARG A 323 -9.53 14.49 -5.33
C ARG A 323 -8.65 15.31 -4.39
N GLN A 324 -8.36 16.58 -4.72
CA GLN A 324 -7.62 17.47 -3.82
C GLN A 324 -8.39 17.69 -2.51
N GLN A 325 -9.67 18.01 -2.62
CA GLN A 325 -10.53 18.26 -1.47
C GLN A 325 -10.50 17.10 -0.48
N TRP A 326 -10.58 15.85 -0.95
CA TRP A 326 -10.52 14.68 -0.05
C TRP A 326 -9.19 14.53 0.68
N PHE A 327 -8.07 14.88 0.03
CA PHE A 327 -6.75 14.85 0.68
C PHE A 327 -6.62 15.94 1.75
N ASP A 328 -7.12 17.14 1.46
CA ASP A 328 -7.07 18.28 2.37
C ASP A 328 -8.00 18.08 3.58
N GLU A 329 -9.19 17.50 3.35
CA GLU A 329 -10.19 17.19 4.39
C GLU A 329 -9.88 15.91 5.18
N LYS A 330 -8.81 15.17 4.81
CA LYS A 330 -8.44 13.89 5.44
C LYS A 330 -9.52 12.81 5.31
N THR A 331 -10.28 12.85 4.23
CA THR A 331 -11.23 11.79 3.82
C THR A 331 -10.64 10.86 2.75
N SER A 332 -9.43 11.17 2.27
CA SER A 332 -8.51 10.24 1.62
C SER A 332 -7.15 10.34 2.31
N THR A 333 -6.73 9.25 2.95
CA THR A 333 -5.51 9.15 3.76
C THR A 333 -4.61 8.02 3.28
N ASP A 334 -3.38 7.96 3.80
CA ASP A 334 -2.44 6.89 3.46
C ASP A 334 -2.72 5.68 4.35
N ASP A 335 -3.31 4.65 3.76
CA ASP A 335 -3.91 3.52 4.50
C ASP A 335 -3.27 2.18 4.09
N HIS A 336 -3.07 1.95 2.79
CA HIS A 336 -2.65 0.62 2.33
C HIS A 336 -1.91 0.60 0.99
N GLY A 337 -0.86 -0.23 0.93
CA GLY A 337 -0.13 -0.54 -0.29
C GLY A 337 -0.54 -1.90 -0.88
N MET A 338 -0.78 -1.94 -2.19
CA MET A 338 -1.11 -3.14 -2.97
C MET A 338 -0.44 -3.12 -4.35
N HIS A 339 -0.67 -4.16 -5.15
CA HIS A 339 0.01 -4.35 -6.42
C HIS A 339 -0.99 -4.52 -7.57
N LEU A 340 -1.08 -3.53 -8.45
CA LEU A 340 -1.94 -3.53 -9.64
C LEU A 340 -1.21 -4.20 -10.80
N TYR A 341 -1.81 -5.25 -11.38
CA TYR A 341 -1.14 -6.08 -12.38
C TYR A 341 -1.97 -6.36 -13.65
N GLY A 342 -3.18 -5.82 -13.75
CA GLY A 342 -4.03 -6.08 -14.89
C GLY A 342 -5.29 -5.24 -14.94
N THR A 343 -6.09 -5.49 -15.97
CA THR A 343 -7.44 -4.93 -16.19
C THR A 343 -8.45 -6.04 -16.47
N ALA A 344 -9.67 -5.87 -15.97
CA ALA A 344 -10.83 -6.72 -16.23
C ALA A 344 -12.03 -5.86 -16.65
N LYS A 345 -13.08 -6.52 -17.11
CA LYS A 345 -14.41 -5.92 -17.29
C LYS A 345 -15.45 -6.68 -16.51
N ASP A 346 -16.44 -5.98 -15.98
CA ASP A 346 -17.64 -6.61 -15.45
C ASP A 346 -18.59 -7.08 -16.58
N GLN A 347 -19.72 -7.68 -16.21
CA GLN A 347 -20.77 -8.10 -17.15
C GLN A 347 -21.40 -6.95 -17.96
N ASN A 348 -21.24 -5.70 -17.53
CA ASN A 348 -21.73 -4.50 -18.21
C ASN A 348 -20.68 -3.85 -19.11
N GLY A 349 -19.46 -4.41 -19.15
CA GLY A 349 -18.33 -3.87 -19.90
C GLY A 349 -17.56 -2.75 -19.20
N VAL A 350 -17.88 -2.45 -17.94
CA VAL A 350 -17.21 -1.45 -17.10
C VAL A 350 -15.83 -1.96 -16.72
N LYS A 351 -14.81 -1.09 -16.82
CA LYS A 351 -13.41 -1.41 -16.57
C LYS A 351 -13.10 -1.47 -15.07
N TYR A 352 -12.32 -2.48 -14.69
CA TYR A 352 -11.75 -2.66 -13.37
C TYR A 352 -10.25 -2.96 -13.47
N TYR A 353 -9.50 -2.64 -12.44
CA TYR A 353 -8.10 -3.05 -12.27
C TYR A 353 -8.01 -4.30 -11.39
N LEU A 354 -7.12 -5.23 -11.77
CA LEU A 354 -6.79 -6.40 -10.94
C LEU A 354 -5.70 -6.01 -9.95
N ILE A 355 -6.00 -6.15 -8.66
CA ILE A 355 -5.11 -5.80 -7.56
C ILE A 355 -4.77 -7.04 -6.75
N LYS A 356 -3.48 -7.34 -6.66
CA LYS A 356 -2.93 -8.34 -5.74
C LYS A 356 -2.76 -7.70 -4.36
N ASN A 357 -3.48 -8.25 -3.39
CA ASN A 357 -3.39 -7.85 -1.98
C ASN A 357 -2.44 -8.78 -1.20
N SER A 358 -2.08 -8.39 0.02
CA SER A 358 -1.15 -9.09 0.92
C SER A 358 -1.84 -9.63 2.18
N TRP A 359 -3.12 -9.99 2.08
CA TRP A 359 -3.93 -10.54 3.18
C TRP A 359 -4.23 -12.04 3.00
N GLY A 360 -3.31 -12.76 2.36
CA GLY A 360 -3.51 -14.17 2.00
C GLY A 360 -4.68 -14.34 1.03
N THR A 361 -5.27 -15.54 1.00
CA THR A 361 -6.35 -15.91 0.07
C THR A 361 -7.73 -15.40 0.51
N SER A 362 -7.77 -14.27 1.22
CA SER A 362 -8.99 -13.62 1.70
C SER A 362 -9.93 -13.23 0.55
N GLY A 363 -11.24 -13.20 0.83
CA GLY A 363 -12.27 -12.75 -0.10
C GLY A 363 -12.67 -13.77 -1.17
N LYS A 364 -13.60 -13.37 -2.04
CA LYS A 364 -14.18 -14.23 -3.11
C LYS A 364 -13.11 -14.63 -4.14
N TYR A 365 -12.17 -13.72 -4.40
CA TYR A 365 -11.16 -13.85 -5.46
C TYR A 365 -9.76 -14.20 -4.92
N LYS A 366 -9.70 -14.93 -3.81
CA LYS A 366 -8.47 -15.58 -3.29
C LYS A 366 -7.26 -14.64 -3.15
N GLY A 367 -7.48 -13.45 -2.58
CA GLY A 367 -6.43 -12.45 -2.38
C GLY A 367 -6.35 -11.37 -3.47
N VAL A 368 -7.20 -11.46 -4.50
CA VAL A 368 -7.33 -10.45 -5.55
C VAL A 368 -8.52 -9.53 -5.28
N TRP A 369 -8.33 -8.24 -5.55
CA TRP A 369 -9.36 -7.22 -5.55
C TRP A 369 -9.60 -6.72 -6.97
N TYR A 370 -10.86 -6.42 -7.29
CA TYR A 370 -11.26 -5.69 -8.48
C TYR A 370 -11.60 -4.27 -8.08
N MET A 371 -10.80 -3.31 -8.53
CA MET A 371 -11.00 -1.89 -8.25
C MET A 371 -11.55 -1.17 -9.46
N SER A 372 -12.65 -0.44 -9.30
CA SER A 372 -13.17 0.38 -10.39
C SER A 372 -12.18 1.48 -10.76
N GLU A 373 -12.32 1.99 -11.98
CA GLU A 373 -11.52 3.11 -12.44
C GLU A 373 -11.72 4.36 -11.57
N ASN A 374 -12.95 4.64 -11.14
CA ASN A 374 -13.25 5.77 -10.26
C ASN A 374 -12.63 5.61 -8.87
N TYR A 375 -12.58 4.39 -8.34
CA TYR A 375 -11.89 4.11 -7.07
C TYR A 375 -10.39 4.40 -7.17
N VAL A 376 -9.72 3.87 -8.21
CA VAL A 376 -8.30 4.15 -8.44
C VAL A 376 -8.07 5.64 -8.66
N LYS A 377 -8.88 6.30 -9.49
CA LYS A 377 -8.78 7.74 -9.76
C LYS A 377 -8.94 8.58 -8.48
N GLY A 378 -9.88 8.22 -7.61
CA GLY A 378 -10.23 8.98 -6.41
C GLY A 378 -9.33 8.71 -5.19
N LYS A 379 -8.95 7.46 -4.95
CA LYS A 379 -8.38 7.03 -3.65
C LYS A 379 -6.92 6.64 -3.68
N THR A 380 -6.28 6.59 -4.85
CA THR A 380 -4.81 6.47 -4.92
C THR A 380 -4.16 7.70 -4.29
N LEU A 381 -3.08 7.56 -3.53
CA LEU A 381 -2.20 8.67 -3.14
C LEU A 381 -0.97 8.73 -4.05
N ASN A 382 -0.31 7.60 -4.25
CA ASN A 382 0.79 7.48 -5.18
C ASN A 382 0.81 6.12 -5.88
N ILE A 383 1.59 6.06 -6.94
CA ILE A 383 2.00 4.82 -7.58
C ILE A 383 3.51 4.80 -7.73
N VAL A 384 4.09 3.61 -7.84
CA VAL A 384 5.44 3.42 -8.37
C VAL A 384 5.36 2.54 -9.61
N VAL A 385 6.03 2.99 -10.67
CA VAL A 385 6.13 2.29 -11.96
C VAL A 385 7.57 2.30 -12.46
N ASN A 386 7.91 1.37 -13.35
CA ASN A 386 9.13 1.49 -14.15
C ASN A 386 9.05 2.76 -15.02
N ARG A 387 10.13 3.54 -15.14
CA ARG A 387 10.17 4.75 -15.98
C ARG A 387 9.86 4.46 -17.46
N ASN A 388 10.07 3.23 -17.93
CA ASN A 388 9.74 2.81 -19.29
C ASN A 388 8.26 2.50 -19.48
N ALA A 389 7.49 2.40 -18.39
CA ALA A 389 6.04 2.28 -18.41
C ALA A 389 5.33 3.64 -18.58
N ILE A 390 6.03 4.76 -18.40
CA ILE A 390 5.48 6.11 -18.56
C ILE A 390 5.41 6.46 -20.07
N PRO A 391 4.25 6.92 -20.59
CA PRO A 391 4.14 7.41 -21.97
C PRO A 391 5.23 8.44 -22.31
N LYS A 392 5.80 8.34 -23.52
CA LYS A 392 7.00 9.11 -23.90
C LYS A 392 6.82 10.62 -23.79
N ASP A 393 5.64 11.12 -24.13
CA ASP A 393 5.26 12.52 -24.06
C ASP A 393 5.17 13.02 -22.61
N ILE A 394 4.54 12.24 -21.72
CA ILE A 394 4.49 12.55 -20.28
C ILE A 394 5.89 12.48 -19.67
N ARG A 395 6.67 11.43 -19.99
CA ARG A 395 8.03 11.25 -19.50
C ARG A 395 8.94 12.41 -19.87
N LYS A 396 8.77 12.98 -21.07
CA LYS A 396 9.46 14.19 -21.52
C LYS A 396 9.08 15.42 -20.70
N LYS A 397 7.81 15.61 -20.35
CA LYS A 397 7.36 16.72 -19.47
C LYS A 397 7.99 16.65 -18.09
N LEU A 398 8.19 15.44 -17.56
CA LEU A 398 8.83 15.16 -16.27
C LEU A 398 10.37 15.27 -16.31
N GLY A 399 10.99 15.42 -17.49
CA GLY A 399 12.45 15.44 -17.61
C GLY A 399 13.13 14.10 -17.29
N ILE A 400 12.36 13.00 -17.28
CA ILE A 400 12.88 11.65 -17.01
C ILE A 400 13.46 11.09 -18.31
N LYS A 401 14.74 10.70 -18.29
CA LYS A 401 15.44 10.16 -19.47
C LYS A 401 15.04 8.72 -19.77
#